data_AF-A0A370LAF3-F1
#
_entry.id   AF-A0A370LAF3-F1
#
_cell.length_a   1.000
_cell.length_b   1.000
_cell.length_c   1.000
_cell.angle_alpha   90.00
_cell.angle_beta   90.00
_cell.angle_gamma   90.00
#
_symmetry.space_group_name_H-M   'P 1'
#
loop_
_entity.id
_entity.type
_entity.pdbx_description
1 polymer ?
#
loop_
_entity_poly.entity_id
_entity_poly.type
_entity_poly.pdbx_seq_one_letter_code
_entity_poly.pdbx_strand_id
1 'polypeptide(L)'
;MATMTISLPVAMKDWVEAQIAQGEFASTSDYVRDLIRRDRERRSKSELTLDDLRRIVDESRKSGIGNRPLNEILAEGDQIAKARGIFRE
;
A
#
# COMPACT_ATOMS: atom_id res chain seq x y z
N MET A 1 13.72 3.93 -25.96
CA MET A 1 13.89 4.36 -24.56
C MET A 1 13.66 5.86 -24.49
N ALA A 2 12.94 6.36 -23.49
CA ALA A 2 12.82 7.79 -23.23
C ALA A 2 13.92 8.21 -22.26
N THR A 3 14.57 9.36 -22.51
CA THR A 3 15.62 9.91 -21.65
C THR A 3 15.02 11.01 -20.79
N MET A 4 15.29 10.96 -19.48
CA MET A 4 14.87 11.98 -18.51
C MET A 4 16.08 12.40 -17.69
N THR A 5 16.40 13.69 -17.69
CA THR A 5 17.49 14.27 -16.89
C THR A 5 16.92 14.74 -15.56
N ILE A 6 17.58 14.37 -14.46
CA ILE A 6 17.14 14.71 -13.10
C ILE A 6 18.34 15.30 -12.35
N SER A 7 18.14 16.43 -11.68
CA SER A 7 19.14 17.01 -10.78
C SER A 7 18.83 16.58 -9.35
N LEU A 8 19.85 16.07 -8.65
CA LEU A 8 19.74 15.59 -7.27
C LEU A 8 20.83 16.27 -6.41
N PRO A 9 20.57 16.51 -5.12
CA PRO A 9 21.61 16.90 -4.18
C PRO A 9 22.75 15.87 -4.13
N VAL A 10 23.97 16.33 -3.85
CA VAL A 10 25.17 15.47 -3.79
C VAL A 10 24.98 14.28 -2.85
N ALA A 11 24.42 14.51 -1.67
CA ALA A 11 24.16 13.44 -0.69
C ALA A 11 23.23 12.34 -1.23
N MET A 12 22.27 12.68 -2.09
CA MET A 12 21.38 11.68 -2.72
C MET A 12 22.11 10.91 -3.82
N LYS A 13 22.96 11.57 -4.61
CA LYS A 13 23.80 10.90 -5.61
C LYS A 13 24.70 9.86 -4.93
N ASP A 14 25.41 10.24 -3.88
CA ASP A 14 26.35 9.36 -3.18
C ASP A 14 25.62 8.15 -2.57
N TRP A 15 24.42 8.37 -2.04
CA TRP A 15 23.58 7.29 -1.52
C TRP A 15 23.16 6.31 -2.63
N VAL A 16 22.75 6.80 -3.81
CA VAL A 16 22.41 5.93 -4.96
C VAL A 16 23.63 5.16 -5.46
N GLU A 17 24.80 5.79 -5.52
CA GLU A 17 26.05 5.13 -5.91
C GLU A 17 26.42 4.01 -4.93
N ALA A 18 26.20 4.20 -3.63
CA ALA A 18 26.39 3.15 -2.64
C ALA A 18 25.44 1.95 -2.86
N GLN A 19 24.20 2.17 -3.29
CA GLN A 19 23.27 1.08 -3.62
C GLN A 19 23.72 0.29 -4.86
N ILE A 20 24.29 0.96 -5.86
CA ILE A 20 24.86 0.30 -7.05
C ILE A 20 26.12 -0.50 -6.65
N ALA A 21 26.98 0.05 -5.80
CA ALA A 21 28.20 -0.62 -5.32
C ALA A 21 27.91 -1.91 -4.54
N GLN A 22 26.75 -2.02 -3.89
CA GLN A 22 26.29 -3.24 -3.21
C GLN A 22 25.87 -4.34 -4.20
N GLY A 23 25.83 -4.06 -5.50
CA GLY A 23 25.50 -5.03 -6.56
C GLY A 23 24.01 -5.24 -6.77
N GLU A 24 23.15 -4.53 -6.04
CA GLU A 24 21.70 -4.64 -6.19
C GLU A 24 21.18 -4.00 -7.49
N PHE A 25 21.92 -3.04 -8.05
CA PHE A 25 21.55 -2.31 -9.26
C PHE A 25 22.75 -2.12 -10.19
N ALA A 26 22.55 -2.33 -11.50
CA ALA A 26 23.62 -2.20 -12.49
C ALA A 26 23.91 -0.73 -12.88
N SER A 27 22.97 0.19 -12.64
CA SER A 27 23.12 1.62 -12.93
C SER A 27 22.15 2.48 -12.12
N THR A 28 22.41 3.79 -12.08
CA THR A 28 21.49 4.80 -11.51
C THR A 28 20.12 4.75 -12.18
N SER A 29 20.10 4.54 -13.50
CA SER A 29 18.86 4.44 -14.28
C SER A 29 18.03 3.23 -13.87
N ASP A 30 18.68 2.11 -13.52
CA ASP A 30 17.99 0.91 -13.05
C ASP A 30 17.41 1.11 -11.66
N TYR A 31 18.19 1.74 -10.77
CA TYR A 31 17.73 2.12 -9.44
C TYR A 31 16.48 3.03 -9.51
N VAL A 32 16.53 4.08 -10.32
CA VAL A 32 15.40 5.01 -10.49
C VAL A 32 14.19 4.33 -11.12
N ARG A 33 14.39 3.42 -12.09
CA ARG A 33 13.28 2.66 -12.70
C ARG A 33 12.60 1.76 -11.67
N ASP A 34 13.37 1.12 -10.80
CA ASP A 34 12.82 0.28 -9.73
C ASP A 34 12.07 1.13 -8.69
N LEU A 35 12.60 2.30 -8.33
CA LEU A 35 11.89 3.26 -7.46
C LEU A 35 10.54 3.68 -8.05
N ILE A 36 10.49 4.02 -9.35
CA ILE A 36 9.25 4.40 -10.02
C ILE A 36 8.27 3.22 -10.04
N ARG A 37 8.74 1.99 -10.27
CA ARG A 37 7.91 0.79 -10.21
C ARG A 37 7.32 0.59 -8.81
N ARG A 38 8.14 0.66 -7.76
CA ARG A 38 7.68 0.56 -6.36
C ARG A 38 6.72 1.68 -5.97
N ASP A 39 6.96 2.91 -6.43
CA ASP A 39 6.03 4.04 -6.22
C ASP A 39 4.69 3.79 -6.92
N ARG A 40 4.72 3.33 -8.18
CA ARG A 40 3.48 2.94 -8.90
C ARG A 40 2.75 1.82 -8.19
N GLU A 41 3.44 0.77 -7.74
CA GLU A 41 2.84 -0.34 -7.01
C GLU A 41 2.21 0.12 -5.68
N ARG A 42 2.92 0.95 -4.91
CA ARG A 42 2.42 1.55 -3.66
C ARG A 42 1.19 2.45 -3.89
N ARG A 43 1.13 3.16 -5.01
CA ARG A 43 -0.04 4.00 -5.36
C ARG A 43 -1.17 3.23 -6.00
N SER A 44 -0.87 2.16 -6.74
CA SER A 44 -1.88 1.34 -7.42
C SER A 44 -2.56 0.38 -6.48
N LYS A 45 -1.83 -0.12 -5.47
CA LYS A 45 -2.47 -0.80 -4.36
C LYS A 45 -3.06 0.28 -3.48
N SER A 46 -4.38 0.23 -3.27
CA SER A 46 -5.03 0.95 -2.18
C SER A 46 -4.61 0.34 -0.84
N GLU A 47 -3.30 0.17 -0.62
CA GLU A 47 -2.76 -0.20 0.66
C GLU A 47 -3.08 0.95 1.60
N LEU A 48 -3.87 0.64 2.62
CA LEU A 48 -4.24 1.60 3.64
C LEU A 48 -2.94 2.16 4.24
N THR A 49 -2.74 3.47 4.14
CA THR A 49 -1.54 4.09 4.72
C THR A 49 -1.57 3.97 6.24
N LEU A 50 -0.43 4.18 6.90
CA LEU A 50 -0.40 4.20 8.38
C LEU A 50 -1.38 5.23 8.96
N ASP A 51 -1.55 6.37 8.27
CA ASP A 51 -2.49 7.41 8.70
C ASP A 51 -3.94 7.02 8.45
N ASP A 52 -4.22 6.28 7.37
CA ASP A 52 -5.55 5.69 7.17
C ASP A 52 -5.88 4.66 8.26
N LEU A 53 -4.91 3.83 8.65
CA LEU A 53 -5.10 2.84 9.72
C LEU A 53 -5.39 3.53 11.05
N ARG A 54 -4.63 4.59 11.38
CA ARG A 54 -4.88 5.42 12.57
C ARG A 54 -6.29 6.01 12.55
N ARG A 55 -6.71 6.57 11.41
CA ARG A 55 -8.05 7.13 11.25
C ARG A 55 -9.14 6.08 11.48
N ILE A 56 -9.03 4.89 10.88
CA ILE A 56 -10.01 3.81 11.08
C ILE A 56 -10.10 3.39 12.56
N VAL A 57 -8.95 3.28 13.24
CA VAL A 57 -8.91 2.94 14.67
C VAL A 57 -9.57 4.03 15.50
N ASP A 58 -9.30 5.30 15.23
CA ASP A 58 -9.91 6.43 15.94
C ASP A 58 -11.43 6.49 15.72
N GLU A 59 -11.89 6.29 14.49
CA GLU A 59 -13.31 6.19 14.16
C GLU A 59 -13.98 5.02 14.92
N SER A 60 -13.34 3.86 14.94
CA SER A 60 -13.84 2.66 15.64
C SER A 60 -13.88 2.85 17.17
N ARG A 61 -12.92 3.58 17.74
CA ARG A 61 -12.94 3.94 19.17
C ARG A 61 -14.08 4.90 19.49
N LYS A 62 -14.35 5.87 18.61
CA LYS A 62 -15.45 6.83 18.77
C LYS A 62 -16.83 6.19 18.60
N SER A 63 -16.96 5.16 17.76
CA SER A 63 -18.24 4.44 17.59
C SER A 63 -18.68 3.64 18.81
N GLY A 64 -17.79 3.45 19.80
CA GLY A 64 -18.10 2.70 21.01
C GLY A 64 -18.15 1.18 20.79
N ILE A 65 -18.49 0.44 21.85
CA ILE A 65 -18.56 -1.02 21.83
C ILE A 65 -19.92 -1.46 21.26
N GLY A 66 -19.90 -2.29 20.23
CA GLY A 66 -21.11 -2.90 19.68
C GLY A 66 -21.65 -3.99 20.60
N ASN A 67 -22.98 -4.00 20.80
CA ASN A 67 -23.67 -4.99 21.63
C ASN A 67 -24.31 -6.13 20.81
N ARG A 68 -24.05 -6.19 19.51
CA ARG A 68 -24.66 -7.18 18.62
C ARG A 68 -24.03 -8.55 18.86
N PRO A 69 -24.84 -9.61 19.05
CA PRO A 69 -24.31 -10.95 19.23
C PRO A 69 -23.74 -11.48 17.91
N LEU A 70 -22.72 -12.33 18.02
CA LEU A 70 -21.94 -12.81 16.87
C LEU A 70 -22.80 -13.51 15.81
N ASN A 71 -23.80 -14.28 16.22
CA ASN A 71 -24.71 -15.01 15.33
C ASN A 71 -25.50 -14.07 14.40
N GLU A 72 -25.92 -12.91 14.91
CA GLU A 72 -26.65 -11.92 14.12
C GLU A 72 -25.74 -11.28 13.05
N ILE A 73 -24.50 -10.96 13.43
CA ILE A 73 -23.49 -10.40 12.51
C ILE A 73 -23.18 -11.38 11.38
N LEU A 74 -23.03 -12.67 11.72
CA LEU A 74 -22.78 -13.72 10.73
C LEU A 74 -23.98 -13.93 9.79
N ALA A 75 -25.19 -13.98 10.34
CA ALA A 75 -26.41 -14.11 9.53
C ALA A 75 -26.59 -12.94 8.55
N GLU A 76 -26.29 -11.71 8.99
CA GLU A 76 -26.28 -10.53 8.11
C GLU A 76 -25.20 -10.65 7.03
N GLY A 77 -24.00 -11.09 7.41
CA GLY A 77 -22.90 -11.33 6.47
C GLY A 77 -23.27 -12.32 5.37
N ASP A 78 -23.91 -13.43 5.74
CA ASP A 78 -24.38 -14.46 4.79
C ASP A 78 -25.44 -13.89 3.83
N GLN A 79 -26.36 -13.06 4.33
CA GLN A 79 -27.35 -12.39 3.48
C GLN A 79 -26.70 -11.44 2.48
N ILE A 80 -25.73 -10.63 2.92
CA ILE A 80 -24.98 -9.72 2.05
C ILE A 80 -24.19 -10.49 1.00
N ALA A 81 -23.51 -11.58 1.39
CA ALA A 81 -22.72 -12.40 0.48
C ALA A 81 -23.60 -13.11 -0.58
N LYS A 82 -24.78 -13.59 -0.18
CA LYS A 82 -25.79 -14.15 -1.10
C LYS A 82 -26.30 -13.10 -2.08
N ALA A 83 -26.63 -11.89 -1.60
CA ALA A 83 -27.07 -10.78 -2.45
C ALA A 83 -26.00 -10.35 -3.47
N ARG A 84 -24.72 -10.49 -3.13
CA ARG A 84 -23.58 -10.19 -4.02
C ARG A 84 -23.18 -11.34 -4.94
N GLY A 85 -23.80 -12.52 -4.81
CA GLY A 85 -23.50 -13.71 -5.63
C GLY A 85 -22.13 -14.34 -5.34
N ILE A 86 -21.54 -14.04 -4.18
CA ILE A 86 -20.20 -14.53 -3.79
C ILE A 86 -20.32 -15.82 -2.94
N PHE A 87 -21.51 -16.10 -2.41
CA PHE A 87 -21.79 -17.26 -1.57
C PHE A 87 -22.02 -18.51 -2.43
N ARG A 88 -21.17 -19.54 -2.27
CA ARG A 88 -21.43 -20.90 -2.76
C ARG A 88 -21.86 -21.76 -1.58
N GLU A 89 -22.95 -22.52 -1.76
CA GLU A 89 -23.42 -23.52 -0.79
C GLU A 89 -22.37 -24.59 -0.48
#